data_AF-A0A523UTQ6-F1
#
_entry.id   AF-A0A523UTQ6-F1
#
_cell.length_a   1.000
_cell.length_b   1.000
_cell.length_c   1.000
_cell.angle_alpha   90.00
_cell.angle_beta   90.00
_cell.angle_gamma   90.00
#
_symmetry.space_group_name_H-M   'P 1'
#
loop_
_entity.id
_entity.type
_entity.pdbx_description
1 polymer ?
#
loop_
_entity_poly.entity_id
_entity_poly.type
_entity_poly.pdbx_seq_one_letter_code
_entity_poly.pdbx_strand_id
1 'polypeptide(L)'
;MAPRFSTMVGYSEILKEEVKLGVLKSMVDSVCMDIVNGKLSRDEANSRAARVREKAELLIPDMMGTFDMIYGSRFKRLIQQFILEKNG
;
A
#
# COMPACT_ATOMS: atom_id res chain seq x y z
N MET A 1 41.36 19.81 6.43
CA MET A 1 40.21 19.17 7.11
C MET A 1 39.07 19.12 6.10
N ALA A 2 38.94 18.00 5.38
CA ALA A 2 37.93 17.88 4.32
C ALA A 2 36.57 17.52 4.93
N PRO A 3 35.45 18.09 4.46
CA PRO A 3 34.14 17.68 4.93
C PRO A 3 33.89 16.23 4.51
N ARG A 4 33.52 15.40 5.48
CA ARG A 4 33.13 14.00 5.31
C ARG A 4 32.04 13.89 4.24
N PHE A 5 32.32 13.18 3.15
CA PHE A 5 31.36 12.69 2.14
C PHE A 5 30.25 11.76 2.72
N SER A 6 30.11 11.68 4.04
CA SER A 6 29.27 10.72 4.75
C SER A 6 27.79 11.10 4.85
N THR A 7 27.41 12.36 4.59
CA THR A 7 26.01 12.82 4.74
C THR A 7 25.19 12.73 3.45
N MET A 8 25.84 12.75 2.29
CA MET A 8 25.15 12.77 0.98
C MET A 8 24.52 11.41 0.62
N VAL A 9 25.14 10.31 1.06
CA VAL A 9 24.67 8.92 0.82
C VAL A 9 23.39 8.62 1.60
N GLY A 10 23.24 9.16 2.81
CA GLY A 10 22.04 8.93 3.63
C GLY A 10 20.79 9.61 3.06
N TYR A 11 20.95 10.81 2.49
CA TYR A 11 19.82 11.59 1.98
C TYR A 11 19.20 10.97 0.72
N SER A 12 20.01 10.43 -0.20
CA SER A 12 19.50 9.78 -1.41
C SER A 12 18.73 8.49 -1.12
N GLU A 13 19.19 7.71 -0.14
CA GLU A 13 18.49 6.47 0.26
C GLU A 13 17.17 6.78 0.97
N ILE A 14 17.12 7.80 1.83
CA ILE A 14 15.87 8.27 2.45
C ILE A 14 14.87 8.71 1.39
N LEU A 15 15.29 9.51 0.40
CA LEU A 15 14.41 9.96 -0.68
C LEU A 15 13.88 8.79 -1.51
N LYS A 16 14.70 7.76 -1.79
CA LYS A 16 14.22 6.54 -2.48
C LYS A 16 13.15 5.83 -1.67
N GLU A 17 13.33 5.74 -0.35
CA GLU A 17 12.39 5.07 0.53
C GLU A 17 11.06 5.83 0.63
N GLU A 18 11.12 7.16 0.77
CA GLU A 18 9.92 8.02 0.74
C GLU A 18 9.16 7.90 -0.58
N VAL A 19 9.87 7.82 -1.71
CA VAL A 19 9.26 7.62 -3.03
C VAL A 19 8.54 6.27 -3.11
N LYS A 20 9.16 5.18 -2.65
CA LYS A 20 8.52 3.85 -2.62
C LYS A 20 7.24 3.87 -1.77
N LEU A 21 7.32 4.47 -0.57
CA LEU A 21 6.18 4.58 0.33
C LEU A 21 5.06 5.46 -0.27
N GLY A 22 5.43 6.53 -0.96
CA GLY A 22 4.49 7.38 -1.70
C GLY A 22 3.74 6.61 -2.79
N VAL A 23 4.48 5.87 -3.62
CA VAL A 23 3.89 5.02 -4.68
C VAL A 23 2.96 3.97 -4.08
N LEU A 24 3.39 3.29 -3.02
CA LEU A 24 2.58 2.30 -2.32
C LEU A 24 1.28 2.89 -1.78
N LYS A 25 1.37 4.04 -1.10
CA LYS A 25 0.22 4.74 -0.54
C LYS A 25 -0.79 5.12 -1.62
N SER A 26 -0.33 5.67 -2.75
CA SER A 26 -1.20 6.01 -3.88
C SER A 26 -1.94 4.79 -4.44
N MET A 27 -1.28 3.63 -4.56
CA MET A 27 -1.93 2.39 -5.00
C MET A 27 -3.00 1.92 -4.01
N VAL A 28 -2.68 1.94 -2.71
CA VAL A 28 -3.62 1.55 -1.66
C VAL A 28 -4.84 2.45 -1.63
N ASP A 29 -4.63 3.77 -1.64
CA ASP A 29 -5.70 4.75 -1.55
C ASP A 29 -6.62 4.68 -2.79
N SER A 30 -6.06 4.45 -3.99
CA SER A 30 -6.85 4.22 -5.20
C SER A 30 -7.78 3.01 -5.07
N VAL A 31 -7.28 1.86 -4.61
CA VAL A 31 -8.12 0.67 -4.41
C VAL A 31 -9.17 0.90 -3.32
N CYS A 32 -8.80 1.56 -2.22
CA CYS A 32 -9.75 1.90 -1.16
C CYS A 32 -10.90 2.78 -1.68
N MET A 33 -10.58 3.78 -2.51
CA MET A 33 -11.59 4.64 -3.12
C MET A 33 -12.51 3.88 -4.07
N ASP A 34 -11.99 2.94 -4.84
CA ASP A 34 -12.81 2.11 -5.73
C ASP A 34 -13.77 1.19 -4.94
N ILE A 35 -13.32 0.62 -3.81
CA ILE A 35 -14.17 -0.18 -2.90
C ILE A 35 -15.28 0.69 -2.30
N VAL A 36 -14.93 1.84 -1.70
CA VAL A 36 -15.88 2.72 -1.01
C VAL A 36 -16.93 3.27 -1.97
N ASN A 37 -16.54 3.60 -3.20
CA ASN A 37 -17.48 4.08 -4.22
C ASN A 37 -18.32 2.97 -4.86
N GLY A 38 -18.16 1.70 -4.44
CA GLY A 38 -18.90 0.56 -4.96
C GLY A 38 -18.59 0.25 -6.43
N LYS A 39 -17.38 0.59 -6.90
CA LYS A 39 -16.95 0.36 -8.29
C LYS A 39 -16.46 -1.05 -8.55
N LEU A 40 -16.35 -1.88 -7.51
CA LEU A 40 -15.77 -3.22 -7.57
C LEU A 40 -16.75 -4.24 -7.01
N SER A 41 -16.86 -5.38 -7.68
CA SER A 41 -17.36 -6.61 -7.10
C SER A 41 -16.40 -7.14 -6.02
N ARG A 42 -16.86 -8.13 -5.24
CA ARG A 42 -16.04 -8.80 -4.21
C ARG A 42 -14.75 -9.37 -4.80
N ASP A 43 -14.85 -10.05 -5.93
CA ASP A 43 -13.72 -10.74 -6.55
C ASP A 43 -12.71 -9.74 -7.14
N GLU A 44 -13.20 -8.66 -7.73
CA GLU A 44 -12.34 -7.57 -8.21
C GLU A 44 -11.63 -6.86 -7.06
N ALA A 45 -12.32 -6.60 -5.95
CA ALA A 45 -11.73 -5.96 -4.78
C ALA A 45 -10.62 -6.84 -4.16
N ASN A 46 -10.88 -8.15 -4.00
CA ASN A 46 -9.89 -9.10 -3.51
C ASN A 46 -8.69 -9.21 -4.47
N SER A 47 -8.95 -9.29 -5.77
CA SER A 47 -7.89 -9.37 -6.79
C SER A 47 -7.02 -8.12 -6.82
N ARG A 48 -7.61 -6.92 -6.70
CA ARG A 48 -6.87 -5.66 -6.63
C ARG A 48 -6.07 -5.55 -5.34
N ALA A 49 -6.63 -5.94 -4.20
CA ALA A 49 -5.91 -5.97 -2.93
C ALA A 49 -4.69 -6.92 -2.99
N ALA A 50 -4.85 -8.11 -3.59
CA ALA A 50 -3.76 -9.06 -3.80
C ALA A 50 -2.66 -8.48 -4.71
N ARG A 51 -3.02 -7.83 -5.82
CA ARG A 51 -2.05 -7.17 -6.70
C ARG A 51 -1.29 -6.03 -6.01
N VAL A 52 -1.94 -5.26 -5.14
CA VAL A 52 -1.25 -4.22 -4.36
C VAL A 52 -0.27 -4.86 -3.38
N ARG A 53 -0.65 -5.98 -2.74
CA ARG A 53 0.25 -6.73 -1.87
C ARG A 53 1.48 -7.26 -2.62
N GLU A 54 1.30 -7.88 -3.78
CA GLU A 54 2.41 -8.36 -4.63
C GLU A 54 3.37 -7.22 -5.00
N LYS A 55 2.84 -6.05 -5.35
CA LYS A 55 3.65 -4.86 -5.62
C LYS A 55 4.34 -4.32 -4.38
N ALA A 56 3.69 -4.40 -3.22
CA ALA A 56 4.29 -4.00 -1.95
C ALA A 56 5.50 -4.87 -1.62
N GLU A 57 5.42 -6.18 -1.85
CA GLU A 57 6.53 -7.11 -1.62
C GLU A 57 7.76 -6.79 -2.47
N LEU A 58 7.56 -6.30 -3.70
CA LEU A 58 8.65 -5.83 -4.57
C LEU A 58 9.24 -4.48 -4.12
N LEU A 59 8.43 -3.61 -3.52
CA LEU A 59 8.86 -2.26 -3.12
C LEU A 59 9.48 -2.23 -1.71
N ILE A 60 8.88 -2.94 -0.77
CA ILE A 60 9.16 -2.90 0.67
C ILE A 60 9.17 -4.31 1.30
N PRO A 61 10.01 -5.25 0.81
CA PRO A 61 9.99 -6.65 1.25
C PRO A 61 10.13 -6.82 2.76
N ASP A 62 10.97 -6.01 3.40
CA ASP A 62 11.25 -6.08 4.84
C ASP A 62 10.09 -5.55 5.71
N MET A 63 9.09 -4.89 5.12
CA MET A 63 7.96 -4.27 5.82
C MET A 63 6.63 -4.96 5.55
N MET A 64 6.62 -6.16 4.97
CA MET A 64 5.38 -6.85 4.60
C MET A 64 4.49 -7.20 5.80
N GLY A 65 5.06 -7.49 6.98
CA GLY A 65 4.26 -7.67 8.20
C GLY A 65 3.48 -6.41 8.59
N THR A 66 4.10 -5.23 8.46
CA THR A 66 3.46 -3.94 8.70
C THR A 66 2.41 -3.62 7.64
N PHE A 67 2.72 -3.90 6.37
CA PHE A 67 1.76 -3.77 5.27
C PHE A 67 0.49 -4.58 5.56
N ASP A 68 0.62 -5.84 5.96
CA ASP A 68 -0.49 -6.75 6.22
C ASP A 68 -1.36 -6.27 7.38
N MET A 69 -0.70 -5.85 8.45
CA MET A 69 -1.37 -5.37 9.65
C MET A 69 -2.18 -4.11 9.35
N ILE A 70 -1.63 -3.16 8.58
CA ILE A 70 -2.26 -1.87 8.32
C ILE A 70 -3.19 -1.95 7.10
N TYR A 71 -2.62 -2.18 5.92
CA TYR A 71 -3.34 -2.14 4.66
C TYR A 71 -4.13 -3.41 4.38
N GLY A 72 -3.60 -4.58 4.74
CA GLY A 72 -4.35 -5.84 4.66
C GLY A 72 -5.65 -5.78 5.50
N SER A 73 -5.55 -5.35 6.75
CA SER A 73 -6.72 -5.14 7.62
C SER A 73 -7.68 -4.07 7.08
N ARG A 74 -7.15 -2.97 6.51
CA ARG A 74 -7.96 -1.91 5.89
C ARG A 74 -8.77 -2.45 4.71
N PHE A 75 -8.16 -3.21 3.81
CA PHE A 75 -8.87 -3.81 2.68
C PHE A 75 -9.97 -4.76 3.15
N LYS A 76 -9.66 -5.67 4.08
CA LYS A 76 -10.66 -6.60 4.64
C LYS A 76 -11.88 -5.85 5.19
N ARG A 77 -11.65 -4.83 6.01
CA ARG A 77 -12.72 -4.00 6.59
C ARG A 77 -13.56 -3.32 5.53
N LEU A 78 -12.94 -2.68 4.54
CA LEU A 78 -13.68 -1.95 3.50
C LEU A 78 -14.49 -2.89 2.59
N ILE A 79 -13.93 -4.05 2.23
CA ILE A 79 -14.66 -5.06 1.44
C ILE A 79 -15.88 -5.55 2.22
N GLN A 80 -15.72 -5.83 3.52
CA GLN A 80 -16.83 -6.22 4.37
C GLN A 80 -17.93 -5.15 4.39
N GLN A 81 -17.57 -3.90 4.70
CA GLN A 81 -18.53 -2.81 4.89
C GLN A 81 -19.24 -2.37 3.60
N PHE A 82 -18.49 -2.22 2.50
CA PHE A 82 -19.02 -1.56 1.30
C PHE A 82 -19.46 -2.54 0.21
N ILE A 83 -19.05 -3.82 0.30
CA ILE A 83 -19.39 -4.83 -0.70
C ILE A 83 -20.26 -5.94 -0.10
N LEU A 84 -19.92 -6.47 1.08
CA LEU A 84 -20.69 -7.58 1.67
C LEU A 84 -21.95 -7.09 2.38
N GLU A 85 -21.83 -6.08 3.25
CA GLU A 85 -22.97 -5.53 4.01
C GLU A 85 -23.94 -4.72 3.14
N LYS A 86 -23.54 -4.31 1.93
CA LYS A 86 -24.40 -3.62 0.96
C LYS A 86 -25.33 -4.57 0.19
N ASN A 87 -25.05 -5.88 0.21
CA ASN A 87 -25.79 -6.93 -0.49
C ASN A 87 -26.51 -7.90 0.47
N GLY A 88 -26.58 -7.56 1.76
CA GLY A 88 -27.26 -8.33 2.81
C GLY A 88 -28.63 -7.77 3.14
#